data_AF-F3KJT9-F1
#
_entry.id   AF-F3KJT9-F1
#
_cell.length_a   1.000
_cell.length_b   1.000
_cell.length_c   1.000
_cell.angle_alpha   90.00
_cell.angle_beta   90.00
_cell.angle_gamma   90.00
#
_symmetry.space_group_name_H-M   'P 1'
#
loop_
_entity.id
_entity.type
_entity.pdbx_description
1 polymer ?
#
loop_
_entity_poly.entity_id
_entity_poly.type
_entity_poly.pdbx_seq_one_letter_code
_entity_poly.pdbx_strand_id
1 'polypeptide(L)'
;MEDLEEIQELIEKINNRDYKSEEYHIMKIEELSAELRDAMKFQQESYQRIEELKEKGVKEDLIKYAKTICGNSVEREIIKIQDVYLEKIEEEYIKSKKK
;
A
#
# COMPACT_ATOMS: atom_id res chain seq x y z
N MET A 1 17.40 -15.31 15.87
CA MET A 1 17.41 -15.82 14.48
C MET A 1 16.04 -15.60 13.87
N GLU A 2 14.98 -16.01 14.58
CA GLU A 2 13.57 -15.80 14.21
C GLU A 2 13.21 -14.35 13.83
N ASP A 3 13.56 -13.33 14.62
CA ASP A 3 13.24 -11.92 14.27
C ASP A 3 13.95 -11.40 13.00
N LEU A 4 15.09 -12.01 12.63
CA LEU A 4 15.82 -11.66 11.41
C LEU A 4 15.18 -12.31 10.17
N GLU A 5 14.71 -13.55 10.31
CA GLU A 5 13.91 -14.21 9.26
C GLU A 5 12.60 -13.46 9.06
N GLU A 6 11.95 -13.04 10.14
CA GLU A 6 10.68 -12.34 10.08
C GLU A 6 10.77 -10.98 9.37
N ILE A 7 11.82 -10.18 9.60
CA ILE A 7 11.99 -8.93 8.85
C ILE A 7 12.28 -9.18 7.37
N GLN A 8 12.98 -10.27 7.03
CA GLN A 8 13.24 -10.66 5.65
C GLN A 8 11.95 -11.09 4.94
N GLU A 9 11.11 -11.90 5.59
CA GLU A 9 9.80 -12.28 5.07
C GLU A 9 8.89 -11.07 4.86
N LEU A 10 8.91 -10.10 5.78
CA LEU A 10 8.16 -8.87 5.62
C LEU A 10 8.65 -8.05 4.42
N ILE A 11 9.97 -7.93 4.26
CA ILE A 11 10.58 -7.26 3.10
C ILE A 11 10.18 -7.94 1.80
N GLU A 12 10.21 -9.27 1.74
CA GLU A 12 9.80 -10.02 0.57
C GLU A 12 8.30 -9.84 0.27
N LYS A 13 7.45 -9.85 1.30
CA LYS A 13 6.01 -9.57 1.14
C LYS A 13 5.76 -8.17 0.57
N ILE A 14 6.48 -7.16 1.04
CA ILE A 14 6.37 -5.79 0.54
C ILE A 14 6.83 -5.71 -0.92
N ASN A 15 7.94 -6.35 -1.27
CA ASN A 15 8.48 -6.32 -2.64
C ASN A 15 7.65 -7.12 -3.65
N ASN A 16 7.08 -8.24 -3.21
CA ASN A 16 6.28 -9.14 -4.05
C ASN A 16 4.79 -8.79 -4.03
N ARG A 17 4.39 -7.69 -3.37
CA ARG A 17 2.99 -7.27 -3.37
C ARG A 17 2.58 -7.00 -4.82
N ASP A 18 1.63 -7.78 -5.30
CA ASP A 18 1.14 -7.68 -6.66
C ASP A 18 0.33 -6.40 -6.82
N TYR A 19 0.87 -5.47 -7.58
CA TYR A 19 0.27 -4.17 -7.83
C TYR A 19 -0.53 -4.24 -9.12
N LYS A 20 -1.87 -4.21 -9.02
CA LYS A 20 -2.80 -4.16 -10.17
C LYS A 20 -2.82 -2.79 -10.86
N SER A 21 -1.64 -2.17 -11.01
CA SER A 21 -1.43 -0.80 -11.49
C SER A 21 -2.10 -0.51 -12.83
N GLU A 22 -2.16 -1.50 -13.73
CA GLU A 22 -2.74 -1.34 -15.06
C GLU A 22 -4.27 -1.53 -15.06
N GLU A 23 -4.81 -2.17 -14.02
CA GLU A 23 -6.23 -2.53 -13.94
C GLU A 23 -7.07 -1.48 -13.18
N TYR A 24 -6.47 -0.61 -12.37
CA TYR A 24 -7.22 0.37 -11.58
C TYR A 24 -8.15 1.25 -12.45
N HIS A 25 -7.74 1.65 -13.65
CA HIS A 25 -8.56 2.47 -14.53
C HIS A 25 -9.85 1.77 -15.02
N ILE A 26 -9.85 0.44 -15.14
CA ILE A 26 -11.03 -0.32 -15.59
C ILE A 26 -11.95 -0.73 -14.43
N MET A 27 -11.48 -0.64 -13.19
CA MET A 27 -12.27 -0.93 -11.99
C MET A 27 -13.39 0.10 -11.76
N LYS A 28 -14.45 -0.32 -11.09
CA LYS A 28 -15.53 0.54 -10.57
C LYS A 28 -15.07 1.26 -9.31
N ILE A 29 -15.82 2.30 -8.93
CA ILE A 29 -15.54 3.10 -7.73
C ILE A 29 -15.54 2.21 -6.46
N GLU A 30 -16.48 1.27 -6.35
CA GLU A 30 -16.57 0.37 -5.20
C GLU A 30 -15.37 -0.59 -5.12
N GLU A 31 -14.89 -1.06 -6.26
CA GLU A 31 -13.71 -1.94 -6.37
C GLU A 31 -12.43 -1.17 -6.00
N LEU A 32 -12.27 0.05 -6.52
CA LEU A 32 -11.17 0.95 -6.15
C LEU A 32 -11.18 1.31 -4.67
N SER A 33 -12.37 1.51 -4.08
CA SER A 33 -12.52 1.78 -2.65
C SER A 33 -12.04 0.59 -1.80
N ALA A 34 -12.32 -0.63 -2.24
CA ALA A 34 -11.86 -1.85 -1.58
C ALA A 34 -10.33 -2.01 -1.71
N GLU A 35 -9.79 -1.88 -2.91
CA GLU A 35 -8.34 -1.96 -3.16
C GLU A 35 -7.56 -0.87 -2.38
N LEU A 36 -8.09 0.35 -2.32
CA LEU A 36 -7.50 1.43 -1.51
C LEU A 36 -7.44 1.05 -0.03
N ARG A 37 -8.55 0.52 0.51
CA ARG A 37 -8.62 0.10 1.91
C ARG A 37 -7.63 -1.02 2.21
N ASP A 38 -7.53 -2.00 1.32
CA ASP A 38 -6.62 -3.14 1.48
C ASP A 38 -5.15 -2.69 1.42
N ALA A 39 -4.80 -1.79 0.49
CA ALA A 39 -3.47 -1.22 0.38
C ALA A 39 -3.08 -0.41 1.64
N MET A 40 -3.97 0.44 2.14
CA MET A 40 -3.75 1.21 3.36
C MET A 40 -3.62 0.31 4.59
N LYS A 41 -4.46 -0.73 4.71
CA LYS A 41 -4.39 -1.70 5.79
C LYS A 41 -3.05 -2.45 5.77
N PHE A 42 -2.64 -2.94 4.60
CA PHE A 42 -1.34 -3.60 4.43
C PHE A 42 -0.17 -2.69 4.83
N GLN A 43 -0.23 -1.41 4.46
CA GLN A 43 0.79 -0.42 4.85
C GLN A 43 0.87 -0.27 6.37
N GLN A 44 -0.29 -0.13 7.03
CA GLN A 44 -0.38 0.04 8.47
C GLN A 44 0.16 -1.20 9.21
N GLU A 45 -0.27 -2.40 8.81
CA GLU A 45 0.19 -3.66 9.41
C GLU A 45 1.70 -3.85 9.22
N SER A 46 2.22 -3.50 8.04
CA SER A 46 3.66 -3.54 7.77
C SER A 46 4.45 -2.61 8.70
N TYR A 47 4.00 -1.36 8.86
CA TYR A 47 4.67 -0.42 9.77
C TYR A 47 4.60 -0.86 11.22
N GLN A 48 3.45 -1.38 11.68
CA GLN A 48 3.32 -1.93 13.04
C GLN A 48 4.32 -3.07 13.26
N ARG A 49 4.41 -4.01 12.32
CA ARG A 49 5.36 -5.13 12.44
C ARG A 49 6.81 -4.66 12.45
N ILE A 50 7.16 -3.65 11.63
CA ILE A 50 8.51 -3.07 11.62
C ILE A 50 8.83 -2.44 12.97
N GLU A 51 7.91 -1.70 13.61
CA GLU A 51 8.16 -1.14 14.94
C GLU A 51 8.32 -2.22 16.01
N GLU A 52 7.50 -3.27 15.99
CA GLU A 52 7.66 -4.40 16.92
C GLU A 52 9.04 -5.06 16.77
N LEU A 53 9.51 -5.27 15.54
CA LEU A 53 10.83 -5.84 15.27
C LEU A 53 11.97 -4.91 15.71
N LYS A 54 11.77 -3.60 15.61
CA LYS A 54 12.71 -2.60 16.13
C LYS A 54 12.80 -2.69 17.65
N GLU A 55 11.67 -2.82 18.36
CA GLU A 55 11.65 -2.98 19.82
C GLU A 55 12.33 -4.27 20.29
N LYS A 56 12.28 -5.34 19.48
CA LYS A 56 13.00 -6.59 19.72
C LYS A 56 14.51 -6.52 19.41
N GLY A 57 15.02 -5.38 18.94
CA GLY A 57 16.45 -5.18 18.72
C GLY A 57 16.98 -5.67 17.37
N VAL A 58 16.11 -5.82 16.36
CA VAL A 58 16.56 -6.06 14.98
C VAL A 58 17.43 -4.91 14.50
N LYS A 59 18.46 -5.23 13.69
CA LYS A 59 19.44 -4.26 13.18
C LYS A 59 18.75 -3.05 12.55
N GLU A 60 19.18 -1.85 12.96
CA GLU A 60 18.62 -0.57 12.51
C GLU A 60 18.62 -0.42 10.98
N ASP A 61 19.67 -0.90 10.30
CA ASP A 61 19.75 -0.84 8.84
C ASP A 61 18.61 -1.62 8.15
N LEU A 62 18.24 -2.78 8.68
CA LEU A 62 17.14 -3.59 8.15
C LEU A 62 15.79 -2.93 8.43
N ILE A 63 15.62 -2.36 9.62
CA ILE A 63 14.42 -1.58 9.98
C ILE A 63 14.25 -0.39 9.03
N LYS A 64 15.33 0.36 8.82
CA LYS A 64 15.34 1.52 7.92
C LYS A 64 15.04 1.11 6.48
N TYR A 65 15.63 0.02 6.02
CA TYR A 65 15.37 -0.51 4.69
C TYR A 65 13.90 -0.93 4.54
N ALA A 66 13.35 -1.71 5.48
CA ALA A 66 11.95 -2.14 5.47
C ALA A 66 10.96 -0.96 5.43
N LYS A 67 11.19 0.08 6.24
CA LYS A 67 10.37 1.31 6.19
C LYS A 67 10.45 2.01 4.84
N THR A 68 11.66 2.10 4.28
CA THR A 68 11.90 2.81 3.02
C THR A 68 11.18 2.11 1.86
N ILE A 69 11.26 0.78 1.77
CA ILE A 69 10.55 0.06 0.71
C ILE A 69 9.04 0.13 0.89
N CYS A 70 8.53 0.03 2.13
CA CYS A 70 7.10 0.12 2.42
C CYS A 70 6.53 1.47 1.97
N GLY A 71 7.23 2.57 2.30
CA GLY A 71 6.88 3.90 1.80
C GLY A 71 6.96 3.99 0.28
N ASN A 72 8.08 3.59 -0.34
CA ASN A 72 8.26 3.78 -1.78
C ASN A 72 7.33 2.93 -2.66
N SER A 73 6.91 1.75 -2.19
CA SER A 73 6.10 0.84 -2.97
C SER A 73 4.61 0.95 -2.65
N VAL A 74 4.24 0.73 -1.39
CA VAL A 74 2.83 0.69 -0.96
C VAL A 74 2.20 2.08 -0.98
N GLU A 75 2.91 3.12 -0.54
CA GLU A 75 2.38 4.49 -0.57
C GLU A 75 2.17 4.97 -2.01
N ARG A 76 3.08 4.60 -2.92
CA ARG A 76 2.97 4.94 -4.33
C ARG A 76 1.76 4.29 -4.99
N GLU A 77 1.44 3.06 -4.61
CA GLU A 77 0.23 2.40 -5.07
C GLU A 77 -1.03 3.06 -4.51
N ILE A 78 -1.06 3.38 -3.22
CA ILE A 78 -2.17 4.10 -2.57
C ILE A 78 -2.48 5.40 -3.34
N ILE A 79 -1.45 6.18 -3.68
CA ILE A 79 -1.59 7.41 -4.47
C ILE A 79 -2.20 7.11 -5.84
N LYS A 80 -1.72 6.08 -6.56
CA LYS A 80 -2.30 5.70 -7.86
C LYS A 80 -3.78 5.34 -7.76
N ILE A 81 -4.17 4.55 -6.75
CA ILE A 81 -5.57 4.18 -6.56
C ILE A 81 -6.41 5.41 -6.25
N GLN A 82 -5.90 6.32 -5.40
CA GLN A 82 -6.57 7.58 -5.05
C GLN A 82 -6.78 8.48 -6.27
N ASP A 83 -5.75 8.65 -7.11
CA ASP A 83 -5.83 9.46 -8.32
C ASP A 83 -6.95 8.96 -9.25
N VAL A 84 -6.97 7.65 -9.54
CA VAL A 84 -8.00 7.03 -10.39
C VAL A 84 -9.40 7.11 -9.76
N TYR A 85 -9.48 6.92 -8.44
CA TYR A 85 -10.74 7.02 -7.70
C TYR A 85 -11.33 8.43 -7.78
N LEU A 86 -10.50 9.46 -7.61
CA LEU A 86 -10.90 10.86 -7.70
C LEU A 86 -11.31 11.25 -9.12
N GLU A 87 -10.55 10.83 -10.14
CA GLU A 87 -10.91 11.04 -11.55
C GLU A 87 -12.33 10.50 -11.85
N LYS A 88 -12.64 9.28 -11.40
CA LYS A 88 -13.97 8.69 -11.59
C LYS A 88 -15.08 9.43 -10.85
N ILE A 89 -14.82 9.87 -9.62
CA ILE A 89 -15.80 10.69 -8.87
C ILE A 89 -16.07 12.00 -9.62
N GLU A 90 -15.03 12.66 -10.12
CA GLU A 90 -15.17 13.91 -10.86
C GLU A 90 -15.99 13.70 -12.15
N GLU A 91 -15.72 12.63 -12.90
CA GLU A 91 -16.51 12.27 -14.09
C GLU A 91 -17.99 12.08 -13.77
N GLU A 92 -18.31 11.29 -12.73
CA GLU A 92 -19.70 11.05 -12.32
C GLU A 92 -20.38 12.33 -11.86
N TYR A 93 -19.67 13.19 -11.13
CA TYR A 93 -20.16 14.50 -10.72
C TYR A 93 -20.46 15.42 -11.91
N ILE A 94 -19.55 15.51 -12.90
CA ILE A 94 -19.76 16.29 -14.11
C ILE A 94 -20.96 15.76 -14.92
N LYS A 95 -21.09 14.43 -15.07
CA LYS A 95 -22.25 13.80 -15.72
C LYS A 95 -23.55 14.15 -15.02
N SER A 96 -23.55 14.17 -13.68
CA SER A 96 -24.73 14.51 -12.87
C SER A 96 -25.21 15.95 -13.07
N LYS A 97 -24.30 16.90 -13.33
CA LYS A 97 -24.63 18.31 -13.58
C LYS A 97 -25.10 18.62 -15.00
N LYS A 98 -24.86 17.70 -15.95
CA LYS A 98 -25.29 17.84 -17.36
C LYS A 98 -26.69 17.26 -17.60
N LYS A 99 -27.31 16.64 -16.60
CA LYS A 99 -28.71 16.19 -16.57
C LYS A 99 -29.59 17.23 -15.90
#